data_AF-A0A525D7X3-F1
#
_entry.id   AF-A0A525D7X3-F1
#
_cell.length_a   1.000
_cell.length_b   1.000
_cell.length_c   1.000
_cell.angle_alpha   90.00
_cell.angle_beta   90.00
_cell.angle_gamma   90.00
#
_symmetry.space_group_name_H-M   'P 1'
#
loop_
_entity.id
_entity.type
_entity.pdbx_description
1 polymer ?
#
loop_
_entity_poly.entity_id
_entity_poly.type
_entity_poly.pdbx_seq_one_letter_code
_entity_poly.pdbx_strand_id
1 'polypeptide(L)' 'MFSRVSNASKVALATLASHMAKYDGDLIDCQITTNHLLSMGAIEIPRHRFLSIIEQSVHRSDMTHIWDHHLEIIKQ' A
#
# COMPACT_ATOMS: atom_id res chain seq x y z
N MET A 1 -7.88 8.02 3.93
CA MET A 1 -8.63 6.90 4.55
C MET A 1 -9.53 7.46 5.66
N PHE A 2 -10.66 6.81 5.97
CA PHE A 2 -11.53 7.16 7.11
C PHE A 2 -11.82 5.90 7.94
N SER A 3 -12.33 6.07 9.16
CA SER A 3 -12.66 4.95 10.05
C SER A 3 -13.93 5.29 10.84
N ARG A 4 -14.89 4.37 10.88
CA ARG A 4 -16.12 4.50 11.70
C ARG A 4 -15.98 3.89 13.09
N VAL A 5 -15.00 3.00 13.25
CA VAL A 5 -14.64 2.34 14.52
C VAL A 5 -13.13 2.38 14.69
N SER A 6 -12.65 2.26 15.93
CA SER A 6 -11.21 2.27 16.21
C SER A 6 -10.47 1.19 15.41
N ASN A 7 -9.29 1.54 14.90
CA ASN A 7 -8.36 0.67 14.16
C ASN A 7 -8.83 0.12 12.80
N ALA A 8 -10.06 0.36 12.33
CA ALA A 8 -10.48 -0.18 11.03
C ALA A 8 -9.64 0.34 9.85
N SER A 9 -9.26 1.63 9.83
CA SER A 9 -8.35 2.15 8.80
C SER A 9 -6.96 1.52 8.85
N LYS A 10 -6.44 1.19 10.04
CA LYS A 10 -5.14 0.52 10.18
C LYS A 10 -5.19 -0.90 9.64
N VAL A 11 -6.23 -1.65 9.99
CA VAL A 11 -6.44 -3.00 9.46
C VAL A 11 -6.56 -2.97 7.94
N ALA A 12 -7.36 -2.04 7.39
CA ALA A 12 -7.49 -1.89 5.95
C ALA A 12 -6.13 -1.62 5.26
N LEU A 13 -5.30 -0.74 5.83
CA LEU A 13 -3.98 -0.45 5.27
C LEU A 13 -3.03 -1.64 5.40
N ALA A 14 -3.03 -2.34 6.54
CA ALA A 14 -2.20 -3.53 6.75
C ALA A 14 -2.59 -4.68 5.80
N THR A 15 -3.89 -4.90 5.59
CA THR A 15 -4.39 -5.87 4.61
C THR A 15 -3.98 -5.48 3.20
N LEU A 16 -4.12 -4.21 2.82
CA LEU A 16 -3.67 -3.72 1.52
C LEU A 16 -2.17 -3.94 1.32
N ALA A 17 -1.34 -3.60 2.31
CA ALA A 17 0.11 -3.78 2.24
C ALA A 17 0.49 -5.27 2.11
N SER A 18 -0.15 -6.15 2.88
CA SER A 18 0.07 -7.60 2.78
C SER A 18 -0.37 -8.15 1.42
N HIS A 19 -1.48 -7.66 0.87
CA HIS A 19 -1.97 -8.05 -0.44
C HIS A 19 -1.01 -7.58 -1.54
N MET A 20 -0.58 -6.32 -1.51
CA MET A 20 0.40 -5.79 -2.45
C MET A 20 1.71 -6.57 -2.41
N ALA A 21 2.20 -6.92 -1.21
CA ALA A 21 3.41 -7.73 -1.07
C ALA A 21 3.28 -9.12 -1.72
N LYS A 22 2.10 -9.74 -1.70
CA LYS A 22 1.84 -11.03 -2.35
C LYS A 22 1.89 -10.97 -3.88
N TYR A 23 1.61 -9.79 -4.45
CA TYR A 23 1.63 -9.54 -5.89
C TYR A 23 2.86 -8.71 -6.31
N ASP A 24 3.92 -8.73 -5.49
CA ASP A 24 5.18 -8.01 -5.74
C ASP A 24 4.99 -6.52 -6.00
N GLY A 25 4.02 -5.86 -5.37
CA GLY A 25 3.75 -4.43 -5.53
C GLY A 25 4.90 -3.55 -5.02
N ASP A 26 5.23 -2.50 -5.76
CA ASP A 26 6.48 -1.74 -5.55
C ASP A 26 6.43 -0.74 -4.38
N LEU A 27 5.32 0.00 -4.23
CA LEU A 27 5.15 0.99 -3.14
C LEU A 27 3.68 1.38 -2.91
N ILE A 28 3.38 1.90 -1.72
CA ILE A 28 2.15 2.64 -1.42
C ILE A 28 2.52 4.12 -1.26
N ASP A 29 2.10 4.95 -2.19
CA ASP A 29 2.32 6.40 -2.11
C ASP A 29 1.36 7.03 -1.09
N CYS A 30 1.93 7.72 -0.09
CA CYS A 30 1.18 8.41 0.96
C CYS A 30 1.23 9.94 0.81
N GLN A 31 1.79 10.44 -0.29
CA GLN A 31 1.97 11.86 -0.61
C GLN A 31 2.74 12.63 0.49
N ILE A 32 2.03 13.41 1.30
CA ILE A 32 2.63 14.29 2.31
C ILE A 32 2.74 13.55 3.64
N THR A 33 3.93 13.61 4.23
CA THR A 33 4.22 12.99 5.53
C THR A 33 3.32 13.53 6.64
N THR A 34 2.81 12.61 7.46
CA THR A 34 2.11 12.93 8.71
C THR A 34 2.59 12.00 9.82
N ASN A 35 2.51 12.44 11.07
CA ASN A 35 2.84 11.59 12.23
C ASN A 35 2.02 10.28 12.24
N HIS A 36 0.79 10.31 11.73
CA HIS A 36 -0.03 9.12 11.60
C HIS A 36 0.58 8.12 10.63
N LEU A 37 1.02 8.56 9.45
CA LEU A 37 1.69 7.70 8.46
C LEU A 37 3.00 7.12 8.99
N LEU A 38 3.83 7.95 9.64
CA LEU A 38 5.08 7.51 10.27
C LEU A 38 4.83 6.44 11.34
N SER A 39 3.79 6.61 12.17
CA SER A 39 3.40 5.61 13.18
C SER A 39 2.92 4.28 12.58
N MET A 40 2.55 4.28 11.29
CA MET A 40 2.13 3.09 10.53
C MET A 40 3.26 2.49 9.68
N GLY A 41 4.50 2.98 9.82
CA GLY A 41 5.66 2.45 9.11
C GLY A 41 5.97 3.11 7.76
N ALA A 42 5.29 4.21 7.41
CA ALA A 42 5.69 5.00 6.26
C ALA A 42 7.07 5.63 6.47
N ILE A 43 7.83 5.75 5.39
CA ILE A 43 9.13 6.43 5.37
C ILE A 43 9.16 7.48 4.28
N GLU A 44 9.96 8.52 4.48
CA GLU A 44 10.26 9.47 3.42
C GLU A 44 11.38 8.92 2.53
N ILE A 45 11.21 9.08 1.22
CA ILE A 45 12.25 8.78 0.24
C ILE A 45 12.56 10.01 -0.61
N PRO A 46 13.80 10.19 -1.08
CA PRO A 46 14.13 11.28 -1.98
C PRO A 46 13.29 11.23 -3.26
N ARG A 47 12.87 12.41 -3.76
CA ARG A 47 12.04 12.52 -4.96
C ARG A 47 12.60 11.77 -6.18
N HIS A 48 13.91 11.82 -6.41
CA HIS A 48 14.53 11.12 -7.54
C HIS A 48 14.36 9.59 -7.43
N ARG A 49 14.43 9.05 -6.21
CA ARG A 49 14.20 7.63 -5.95
C ARG A 49 12.75 7.26 -6.17
N PHE A 50 11.81 8.07 -5.66
CA PHE A 50 10.38 7.88 -5.92
C PHE A 50 10.08 7.84 -7.42
N LEU A 51 10.56 8.83 -8.17
CA LEU A 51 10.34 8.91 -9.62
C LEU A 51 10.95 7.72 -10.36
N SER A 52 12.14 7.27 -9.98
CA SER A 52 12.77 6.09 -10.57
C SER A 52 11.97 4.81 -10.34
N ILE A 53 11.31 4.67 -9.18
CA ILE A 53 10.45 3.51 -8.92
C ILE A 53 9.20 3.61 -9.78
N ILE A 54 8.53 4.78 -9.81
CA ILE A 54 7.31 4.99 -10.60
C ILE A 54 7.56 4.72 -12.09
N GLU A 55 8.66 5.22 -12.66
CA GLU A 55 9.03 4.99 -14.06
C GLU A 55 9.10 3.49 -14.39
N GLN A 56 9.61 2.66 -13.48
CA GLN A 56 9.67 1.21 -13.67
C GLN A 56 8.30 0.56 -13.45
N SER A 57 7.59 0.95 -12.39
CA SER A 57 6.31 0.36 -11.97
C SER A 57 5.20 0.54 -13.01
N VAL A 58 5.12 1.69 -13.70
CA VAL A 58 4.04 1.96 -14.67
C VAL A 58 4.12 1.11 -15.94
N HIS A 59 5.28 0.49 -16.19
CA HIS A 59 5.49 -0.38 -17.35
C HIS A 59 5.27 -1.86 -17.02
N ARG A 60 4.93 -2.19 -15.77
CA ARG A 60 4.65 -3.57 -15.35
C ARG A 60 3.32 -4.07 -15.89
N SER A 61 3.31 -5.34 -16.30
CA SER A 61 2.14 -6.04 -16.84
C SER A 61 1.89 -7.39 -16.15
N ASP A 62 2.67 -7.70 -15.12
CA ASP A 62 2.66 -8.95 -14.35
C ASP A 62 1.66 -8.94 -13.17
N MET A 63 0.97 -7.81 -12.94
CA MET A 63 0.01 -7.63 -11.84
C MET A 63 -1.47 -7.78 -12.27
N THR A 64 -1.76 -8.52 -13.34
CA THR A 64 -3.09 -8.58 -13.99
C THR A 64 -4.25 -8.98 -13.07
N HIS A 65 -3.97 -9.72 -12.00
CA HIS A 65 -4.98 -10.28 -11.08
C HIS A 65 -4.97 -9.66 -9.67
N ILE A 66 -4.19 -8.59 -9.44
CA ILE A 66 -4.11 -7.99 -8.10
C ILE A 66 -5.46 -7.42 -7.63
N TRP A 67 -6.34 -7.02 -8.55
CA TRP A 67 -7.65 -6.47 -8.21
C TRP A 67 -8.78 -7.47 -8.30
N ASP A 68 -8.49 -8.72 -8.67
CA ASP A 68 -9.49 -9.77 -8.71
C ASP A 68 -10.03 -10.00 -7.30
N HIS A 69 -11.35 -10.03 -7.18
CA HIS A 69 -12.04 -10.07 -5.90
C HIS A 69 -11.87 -11.43 -5.20
N HIS A 70 -10.75 -11.62 -4.50
CA HIS A 70 -10.59 -12.68 -3.51
C HIS A 70 -10.95 -12.14 -2.13
N LEU A 71 -12.21 -12.34 -1.71
CA LEU A 71 -12.62 -12.13 -0.33
C LEU A 71 -12.07 -13.25 0.55
N GLU A 72 -10.77 -13.27 0.78
CA GLU A 72 -10.22 -13.94 1.96
C GLU A 72 -10.47 -13.03 3.15
N ILE A 73 -11.69 -13.12 3.70
CA ILE A 73 -11.98 -12.57 5.03
C ILE A 73 -10.93 -13.17 5.96
N ILE A 74 -10.18 -12.30 6.66
CA ILE A 74 -9.24 -12.69 7.71
C ILE A 74 -10.00 -13.61 8.67
N LYS A 75 -9.82 -14.93 8.51
CA LYS A 75 -10.29 -15.92 9.47
C LYS A 75 -9.37 -15.77 10.67
N GLN A 76 -9.87 -15.09 11.70
CA GLN A 76 -9.30 -15.17 13.04
C GLN A 76 -9.50 -16.58 13.59
#